data_AF-A0A2V6K3Z4-F1
#
_entry.id   AF-A0A2V6K3Z4-F1
#
_cell.length_a   1.000
_cell.length_b   1.000
_cell.length_c   1.000
_cell.angle_alpha   90.00
_cell.angle_beta   90.00
_cell.angle_gamma   90.00
#
_symmetry.space_group_name_H-M   'P 1'
#
loop_
_entity.id
_entity.type
_entity.pdbx_description
1 polymer ?
#
loop_
_entity_poly.entity_id
_entity_poly.type
_entity_poly.pdbx_seq_one_letter_code
_entity_poly.pdbx_strand_id
1 'polypeptide(L)'
;MEELRNSPNAASAPQSRWRTHGWVGLLLIATCWPLNWALKGLTAYLFFPLWLGYVLVVDALVAVRTGCSMWTRSRKEFVLLFVASSPVWWMFEVINRRTANWEYLGSNHFTTFEYYLLCTISFSTVMPAVFETAELAASFKWVERFTFRPRVRDTAVLELAFFLAGTGMLLLTVA
;
A
#
# COMPACT_ATOMS: atom_id res chain seq x y z
N MET A 1 9.55 10.64 -58.33
CA MET A 1 10.43 9.52 -57.95
C MET A 1 11.11 9.90 -56.64
N GLU A 2 10.44 9.95 -55.49
CA GLU A 2 9.40 9.03 -55.00
C GLU A 2 9.97 7.61 -54.93
N GLU A 3 10.01 7.03 -53.71
CA GLU A 3 10.92 5.97 -53.22
C GLU A 3 12.23 6.59 -52.67
N LEU A 4 12.50 6.69 -51.36
CA LEU A 4 12.29 5.73 -50.28
C LEU A 4 12.01 6.45 -48.94
N ARG A 5 10.87 7.14 -48.90
CA ARG A 5 10.07 7.31 -47.69
C ARG A 5 9.46 5.94 -47.39
N ASN A 6 10.05 5.18 -46.46
CA ASN A 6 9.44 4.13 -45.63
C ASN A 6 10.48 3.08 -45.21
N SER A 7 11.27 3.39 -44.18
CA SER A 7 11.54 2.36 -43.18
C SER A 7 10.63 2.69 -42.00
N PRO A 8 9.51 1.97 -41.84
CA PRO A 8 8.61 2.22 -40.73
C PRO A 8 9.40 2.07 -39.44
N ASN A 9 9.28 3.09 -38.58
CA ASN A 9 9.48 2.98 -37.16
C ASN A 9 9.20 1.55 -36.73
N ALA A 10 10.20 0.88 -36.15
CA ALA A 10 9.94 -0.25 -35.29
C ALA A 10 9.07 0.28 -34.15
N ALA A 11 7.77 0.36 -34.42
CA ALA A 11 6.74 0.58 -33.44
C ALA A 11 6.93 -0.56 -32.48
N SER A 12 7.60 -0.27 -31.36
CA SER A 12 7.54 -1.09 -30.17
C SER A 12 6.09 -1.49 -30.03
N ALA A 13 5.82 -2.79 -30.19
CA ALA A 13 4.48 -3.35 -30.07
C ALA A 13 3.82 -2.72 -28.83
N PRO A 14 2.53 -2.36 -28.88
CA PRO A 14 1.85 -1.78 -27.73
C PRO A 14 1.98 -2.75 -26.58
N GLN A 15 2.97 -2.52 -25.72
CA GLN A 15 3.30 -3.36 -24.61
C GLN A 15 2.07 -3.24 -23.72
N SER A 16 1.28 -4.31 -23.67
CA SER A 16 -0.04 -4.39 -23.02
C SER A 16 -0.09 -3.39 -21.88
N ARG A 17 -0.87 -2.32 -22.05
CA ARG A 17 -0.96 -1.24 -21.05
C ARG A 17 -1.27 -1.82 -19.67
N TRP A 18 -2.00 -2.94 -19.64
CA TRP A 18 -2.17 -3.78 -18.46
C TRP A 18 -0.96 -4.69 -18.22
N ARG A 19 -0.16 -4.36 -17.21
CA ARG A 19 1.02 -5.14 -16.82
C ARG A 19 0.58 -6.48 -16.19
N THR A 20 1.39 -7.52 -16.36
CA THR A 20 1.09 -8.90 -15.90
C THR A 20 0.75 -9.00 -14.42
N HIS A 21 1.36 -8.18 -13.56
CA HIS A 21 1.06 -8.15 -12.13
C HIS A 21 -0.38 -7.70 -11.84
N GLY A 22 -1.00 -6.87 -12.68
CA GLY A 22 -2.39 -6.45 -12.51
C GLY A 22 -3.37 -7.60 -12.68
N TRP A 23 -3.07 -8.54 -13.59
CA TRP A 23 -3.85 -9.78 -13.73
C TRP A 23 -3.67 -10.71 -12.53
N VAL A 24 -2.45 -10.81 -12.00
CA VAL A 24 -2.19 -11.54 -10.76
C VAL A 24 -2.99 -10.94 -9.62
N GLY A 25 -3.01 -9.61 -9.50
CA GLY A 25 -3.79 -8.92 -8.49
C GLY A 25 -5.30 -9.16 -8.61
N LEU A 26 -5.85 -9.08 -9.84
CA LEU A 26 -7.26 -9.40 -10.10
C LEU A 26 -7.59 -10.85 -9.73
N LEU A 27 -6.72 -11.81 -10.07
CA LEU A 27 -6.91 -13.21 -9.71
C LEU A 27 -6.92 -13.40 -8.19
N LEU A 28 -5.99 -12.76 -7.48
CA LEU A 28 -5.93 -12.80 -6.02
C LEU A 28 -7.21 -12.25 -5.39
N ILE A 29 -7.70 -11.10 -5.86
CA ILE A 29 -8.95 -10.51 -5.36
C ILE A 29 -10.14 -11.42 -5.69
N ALA A 30 -10.27 -11.85 -6.94
CA ALA A 30 -11.38 -12.68 -7.41
C ALA A 30 -11.46 -14.04 -6.72
N THR A 31 -10.34 -14.55 -6.22
CA THR A 31 -10.29 -15.82 -5.46
C THR A 31 -10.43 -15.59 -3.95
N CYS A 32 -9.61 -14.71 -3.36
CA CYS A 32 -9.56 -14.52 -1.92
C CYS A 32 -10.81 -13.83 -1.38
N TRP A 33 -11.43 -12.91 -2.15
CA TRP A 33 -12.63 -12.22 -1.69
C TRP A 33 -13.83 -13.17 -1.50
N PRO A 34 -14.24 -13.99 -2.49
CA PRO A 34 -15.31 -14.97 -2.27
C PRO A 34 -14.95 -16.02 -1.22
N LEU A 35 -13.70 -16.51 -1.21
CA LEU A 35 -13.26 -17.50 -0.23
C LEU A 35 -13.34 -16.95 1.20
N ASN A 36 -13.06 -15.66 1.40
CA ASN A 36 -13.17 -15.02 2.70
C ASN A 36 -14.61 -15.03 3.25
N TRP A 37 -15.62 -14.97 2.38
CA TRP A 37 -17.02 -15.07 2.76
C TRP A 37 -17.51 -16.52 2.88
N ALA A 38 -17.00 -17.41 2.03
CA ALA A 38 -17.43 -18.81 1.98
C ALA A 38 -16.82 -19.67 3.10
N LEU A 39 -15.57 -19.42 3.48
CA LEU A 39 -14.82 -20.25 4.43
C LEU A 39 -14.68 -19.55 5.79
N LYS A 40 -15.42 -20.04 6.78
CA LYS A 40 -15.32 -19.54 8.17
C LYS A 40 -13.95 -19.91 8.76
N GLY A 41 -13.29 -18.94 9.39
CA GLY A 41 -12.03 -19.15 10.10
C GLY A 41 -10.74 -18.98 9.27
N LEU A 42 -10.84 -18.79 7.95
CA LEU A 42 -9.66 -18.58 7.10
C LEU A 42 -9.34 -17.10 6.81
N THR A 43 -10.16 -16.18 7.30
CA THR A 43 -10.03 -14.74 7.06
C THR A 43 -8.64 -14.20 7.39
N ALA A 44 -8.02 -14.67 8.47
CA ALA A 44 -6.67 -14.23 8.87
C ALA A 44 -5.60 -14.56 7.81
N TYR A 45 -5.74 -15.68 7.09
CA TYR A 45 -4.82 -16.10 6.04
C TYR A 45 -5.13 -15.45 4.70
N LEU A 46 -6.42 -15.20 4.43
CA LEU A 46 -6.87 -14.62 3.16
C LEU A 46 -6.70 -13.09 3.12
N PHE A 47 -6.50 -12.44 4.26
CA PHE A 47 -6.30 -11.00 4.36
C PHE A 47 -5.09 -10.54 3.53
N PHE A 48 -3.91 -11.12 3.78
CA PHE A 48 -2.69 -10.72 3.08
C PHE A 48 -2.77 -10.87 1.55
N PRO A 49 -3.11 -12.05 0.98
CA PRO A 49 -3.15 -12.20 -0.48
C PRO A 49 -4.22 -11.32 -1.12
N LEU A 50 -5.35 -11.07 -0.45
CA LEU A 50 -6.37 -10.14 -0.91
C LEU A 50 -5.82 -8.70 -1.01
N TRP A 51 -5.18 -8.21 0.04
CA TRP A 51 -4.61 -6.85 0.06
C TRP A 51 -3.40 -6.70 -0.85
N LEU A 52 -2.54 -7.72 -0.95
CA LEU A 52 -1.51 -7.75 -1.98
C LEU A 52 -2.13 -7.66 -3.38
N GLY A 53 -3.22 -8.39 -3.62
CA GLY A 53 -3.97 -8.30 -4.86
C GLY A 53 -4.48 -6.88 -5.15
N TYR A 54 -5.03 -6.21 -4.13
CA TYR A 54 -5.43 -4.81 -4.22
C TYR A 54 -4.26 -3.90 -4.62
N VAL A 55 -3.13 -3.98 -3.91
CA VAL A 55 -1.93 -3.16 -4.20
C VAL A 55 -1.48 -3.35 -5.65
N LEU A 56 -1.41 -4.60 -6.13
CA LEU A 56 -0.98 -4.89 -7.51
C LEU A 56 -1.97 -4.35 -8.57
N VAL A 57 -3.27 -4.41 -8.30
CA VAL A 57 -4.27 -3.84 -9.20
C VAL A 57 -4.16 -2.33 -9.24
N VAL A 58 -3.98 -1.68 -8.09
CA VAL A 58 -3.83 -0.22 -8.02
C VAL A 58 -2.55 0.23 -8.72
N ASP A 59 -1.40 -0.45 -8.49
CA ASP A 59 -0.15 -0.14 -9.20
C ASP A 59 -0.31 -0.26 -10.72
N ALA A 60 -1.00 -1.31 -11.20
CA ALA A 60 -1.30 -1.46 -12.62
C ALA A 60 -2.18 -0.33 -13.16
N LEU A 61 -3.20 0.11 -12.40
CA LEU A 61 -4.07 1.23 -12.78
C LEU A 61 -3.30 2.55 -12.83
N VAL A 62 -2.40 2.79 -11.86
CA VAL A 62 -1.48 3.93 -11.88
C VAL A 62 -0.64 3.87 -13.14
N ALA A 63 0.04 2.74 -13.41
CA ALA A 63 0.89 2.58 -14.58
C ALA A 63 0.14 2.84 -15.90
N VAL A 64 -1.13 2.44 -16.00
CA VAL A 64 -1.98 2.72 -17.17
C VAL A 64 -2.30 4.22 -17.30
N ARG A 65 -2.54 4.92 -16.19
CA ARG A 65 -2.98 6.31 -16.18
C ARG A 65 -1.86 7.32 -16.29
N THR A 66 -0.75 7.09 -15.60
CA THR A 66 0.39 8.02 -15.50
C THR A 66 1.56 7.59 -16.39
N GLY A 67 1.56 6.35 -16.91
CA GLY A 67 2.66 5.75 -17.67
C GLY A 67 3.77 5.15 -16.80
N CYS A 68 3.80 5.45 -15.50
CA CYS A 68 4.81 5.00 -14.55
C CYS A 68 4.20 4.87 -13.15
N SER A 69 4.33 3.69 -12.53
CA SER A 69 3.92 3.40 -11.15
C SER A 69 5.13 3.16 -10.22
N MET A 70 4.91 3.04 -8.90
CA MET A 70 6.01 2.82 -7.94
C MET A 70 6.76 1.52 -8.24
N TRP A 71 6.06 0.43 -8.59
CA TRP A 71 6.69 -0.83 -8.99
C TRP A 71 7.64 -0.66 -10.18
N THR A 72 7.24 0.16 -11.15
CA THR A 72 8.01 0.36 -12.39
C THR A 72 9.15 1.35 -12.23
N ARG A 73 8.98 2.32 -11.31
CA ARG A 73 10.01 3.30 -10.95
C ARG A 73 11.11 2.67 -10.11
N SER A 74 10.75 1.95 -9.05
CA SER A 74 11.69 1.31 -8.14
C SER A 74 11.05 0.16 -7.38
N ARG A 75 11.32 -1.08 -7.83
CA ARG A 75 10.89 -2.29 -7.11
C ARG A 75 11.45 -2.36 -5.69
N LYS A 76 12.66 -1.81 -5.47
CA LYS A 76 13.29 -1.78 -4.15
C LYS A 76 12.49 -0.91 -3.19
N GLU A 77 12.13 0.30 -3.59
CA GLU A 77 11.32 1.21 -2.77
C GLU A 77 9.93 0.63 -2.52
N PHE A 78 9.33 0.02 -3.54
CA PHE A 78 8.04 -0.66 -3.41
C PHE A 78 8.09 -1.76 -2.35
N VAL A 79 9.09 -2.65 -2.37
CA VAL A 79 9.26 -3.70 -1.34
C VAL A 79 9.57 -3.10 0.02
N LEU A 80 10.36 -2.02 0.07
CA LEU A 80 10.69 -1.35 1.32
C LEU A 80 9.45 -0.78 2.02
N LEU A 81 8.40 -0.38 1.28
CA LEU A 81 7.12 0.02 1.88
C LEU A 81 6.49 -1.11 2.69
N PHE A 82 6.56 -2.36 2.21
CA PHE A 82 6.02 -3.49 2.97
C PHE A 82 6.78 -3.71 4.27
N VAL A 83 8.12 -3.65 4.20
CA VAL A 83 9.00 -3.82 5.36
C VAL A 83 8.82 -2.69 6.37
N ALA A 84 8.68 -1.45 5.91
CA ALA A 84 8.48 -0.28 6.76
C ALA A 84 7.08 -0.25 7.39
N SER A 85 6.06 -0.81 6.72
CA SER A 85 4.68 -0.80 7.19
C SER A 85 4.48 -1.59 8.48
N SER A 86 5.08 -2.78 8.59
CA SER A 86 4.92 -3.63 9.77
C SER A 86 5.33 -2.96 11.10
N PRO A 87 6.55 -2.39 11.27
CA PRO A 87 6.95 -1.76 12.54
C PRO A 87 6.11 -0.52 12.86
N VAL A 88 5.72 0.26 11.84
CA VAL A 88 4.85 1.44 12.04
C VAL A 88 3.50 1.01 12.60
N TRP A 89 2.91 -0.07 12.09
CA TRP A 89 1.62 -0.55 12.58
C TRP A 89 1.70 -1.23 13.95
N TRP A 90 2.81 -1.92 14.24
CA TRP A 90 3.06 -2.45 15.58
C TRP A 90 3.12 -1.36 16.65
N MET A 91 3.61 -0.16 16.32
CA MET A 91 3.55 0.98 17.24
C MET A 91 2.10 1.35 17.58
N PHE A 92 1.20 1.40 16.60
CA PHE A 92 -0.23 1.63 16.84
C PHE A 92 -0.88 0.51 17.67
N GLU A 93 -0.47 -0.74 17.45
CA GLU A 93 -0.95 -1.88 18.23
C GLU A 93 -0.53 -1.77 19.72
N VAL A 94 0.69 -1.32 20.01
CA VAL A 94 1.13 -1.04 21.39
C VAL A 94 0.26 0.04 22.03
N ILE A 95 -0.03 1.12 21.30
CA ILE A 95 -0.91 2.20 21.78
C ILE A 95 -2.31 1.65 22.06
N ASN A 96 -2.90 0.90 21.12
CA ASN A 96 -4.24 0.33 21.25
C ASN A 96 -4.36 -0.62 22.45
N ARG A 97 -3.31 -1.39 22.75
CA ARG A 97 -3.28 -2.26 23.94
C ARG A 97 -3.28 -1.47 25.24
N ARG A 98 -2.67 -0.28 25.28
CA ARG A 98 -2.66 0.58 26.47
C ARG A 98 -3.97 1.32 26.66
N THR A 99 -4.51 1.86 25.57
CA THR A 99 -5.77 2.61 25.60
C THR A 99 -7.01 1.73 25.65
N ALA A 100 -6.84 0.41 25.43
CA ALA A 100 -7.93 -0.55 25.28
C ALA A 100 -8.96 -0.11 24.22
N ASN A 101 -8.51 0.60 23.18
CA ASN A 101 -9.41 1.16 22.16
C ASN A 101 -10.12 0.06 21.34
N TRP A 102 -9.49 -1.11 21.17
CA TRP A 102 -10.01 -2.20 20.35
C TRP A 102 -9.57 -3.56 20.91
N GLU A 103 -10.43 -4.57 20.82
CA GLU A 103 -10.17 -5.94 21.25
C GLU A 103 -10.29 -6.92 20.07
N TYR A 104 -9.30 -7.80 19.89
CA TYR A 104 -9.33 -8.84 18.87
C TYR A 104 -10.08 -10.07 19.38
N LEU A 105 -11.35 -10.18 19.00
CA LEU A 105 -12.15 -11.37 19.25
C LEU A 105 -11.63 -12.55 18.40
N GLY A 106 -11.49 -13.72 19.01
CA GLY A 106 -11.10 -14.95 18.31
C GLY A 106 -9.58 -15.18 18.17
N SER A 107 -8.74 -14.34 18.79
CA SER A 107 -7.29 -14.56 18.89
C SER A 107 -6.90 -15.89 19.54
N ASN A 108 -7.77 -16.42 20.42
CA ASN A 108 -7.59 -17.71 21.11
C ASN A 108 -7.53 -18.95 20.17
N HIS A 109 -7.89 -18.81 18.90
CA HIS A 109 -7.83 -19.90 17.92
C HIS A 109 -6.42 -20.10 17.35
N PHE A 110 -5.51 -19.17 17.58
CA PHE A 110 -4.15 -19.19 17.04
C PHE A 110 -3.13 -19.43 18.14
N THR A 111 -2.01 -20.04 17.77
CA THR A 111 -0.84 -20.00 18.65
C THR A 111 -0.32 -18.57 18.75
N THR A 112 0.36 -18.22 19.85
CA THR A 112 0.93 -16.88 20.04
C THR A 112 1.83 -16.49 18.86
N PHE A 113 2.70 -17.40 18.42
CA PHE A 113 3.61 -17.16 17.30
C PHE A 113 2.85 -16.90 15.99
N GLU A 114 1.88 -17.75 15.67
CA GLU A 114 1.06 -17.64 14.47
C GLU A 114 0.26 -16.34 14.44
N TYR A 115 -0.34 -15.94 15.56
CA TYR A 115 -1.02 -14.65 15.69
C TYR A 115 -0.09 -13.49 15.36
N TYR A 116 1.08 -13.40 16.01
CA TYR A 116 2.04 -12.32 15.77
C TYR A 116 2.58 -12.30 14.33
N LEU A 117 2.79 -13.48 13.73
CA LEU A 117 3.22 -13.61 12.35
C LEU A 117 2.14 -13.12 11.37
N LEU A 118 0.90 -13.59 11.52
CA LEU A 118 -0.22 -13.18 10.67
C LEU A 118 -0.52 -11.69 10.80
N CYS A 119 -0.46 -11.12 12.01
CA CYS A 119 -0.55 -9.68 12.23
C CYS A 119 0.57 -8.94 11.50
N THR A 120 1.83 -9.39 11.65
CA THR A 120 2.99 -8.74 11.01
C THR A 120 2.88 -8.72 9.49
N ILE A 121 2.47 -9.84 8.90
CA ILE A 121 2.24 -9.98 7.46
C ILE A 121 1.09 -9.08 7.02
N SER A 122 -0.02 -9.06 7.77
CA SER A 122 -1.18 -8.20 7.47
C SER A 122 -0.83 -6.71 7.57
N PHE A 123 -0.04 -6.32 8.56
CA PHE A 123 0.41 -4.95 8.77
C PHE A 123 1.36 -4.48 7.65
N SER A 124 2.06 -5.40 7.00
CA SER A 124 2.97 -5.06 5.90
C SER A 124 2.26 -4.43 4.69
N THR A 125 0.95 -4.66 4.51
CA THR A 125 0.23 -4.21 3.30
C THR A 125 -0.34 -2.81 3.40
N VAL A 126 -0.39 -2.21 4.59
CA VAL A 126 -1.08 -0.94 4.83
C VAL A 126 -0.42 0.23 4.10
N MET A 127 0.87 0.49 4.34
CA MET A 127 1.56 1.59 3.66
C MET A 127 1.55 1.43 2.13
N PRO A 128 1.91 0.26 1.55
CA PRO A 128 1.81 0.05 0.11
C PRO A 128 0.42 0.38 -0.45
N ALA A 129 -0.65 -0.09 0.21
CA ALA A 129 -2.01 0.18 -0.22
C ALA A 129 -2.35 1.67 -0.17
N VAL A 130 -1.98 2.37 0.90
CA VAL A 130 -2.21 3.80 1.05
C VAL A 130 -1.44 4.61 -0.01
N PHE A 131 -0.16 4.32 -0.21
CA PHE A 131 0.70 5.06 -1.13
C PHE A 131 0.30 4.84 -2.60
N GLU A 132 0.03 3.61 -3.02
CA GLU A 132 -0.48 3.32 -4.37
C GLU A 132 -1.81 4.00 -4.62
N THR A 133 -2.72 3.97 -3.63
CA THR A 133 -4.03 4.61 -3.75
C THR A 133 -3.91 6.13 -3.79
N ALA A 134 -2.98 6.70 -3.02
CA ALA A 134 -2.69 8.13 -3.05
C ALA A 134 -2.14 8.55 -4.42
N GLU A 135 -1.25 7.76 -5.03
CA GLU A 135 -0.74 8.02 -6.38
C GLU A 135 -1.84 7.90 -7.43
N LEU A 136 -2.71 6.89 -7.32
CA LEU A 136 -3.89 6.75 -8.17
C LEU A 136 -4.84 7.95 -8.02
N ALA A 137 -5.14 8.36 -6.79
CA ALA A 137 -5.98 9.52 -6.51
C ALA A 137 -5.37 10.80 -7.09
N ALA A 138 -4.07 11.02 -6.91
CA ALA A 138 -3.35 12.17 -7.44
C ALA A 138 -3.35 12.21 -8.97
N SER A 139 -3.48 11.07 -9.66
CA SER A 139 -3.61 11.03 -11.12
C SER A 139 -4.92 11.60 -11.67
N PHE A 140 -5.88 11.96 -10.80
CA PHE A 140 -7.13 12.58 -11.21
C PHE A 140 -7.09 14.10 -11.06
N LYS A 141 -7.34 14.83 -12.16
CA LYS A 141 -7.29 16.30 -12.22
C LYS A 141 -8.21 17.02 -11.21
N TRP A 142 -9.28 16.39 -10.74
CA TRP A 142 -10.13 17.04 -9.72
C TRP A 142 -9.48 17.03 -8.34
N VAL A 143 -8.59 16.07 -8.05
CA VAL A 143 -7.88 15.97 -6.77
C VAL A 143 -6.85 17.10 -6.64
N GLU A 144 -6.23 17.51 -7.75
CA GLU A 144 -5.37 18.70 -7.79
C GLU A 144 -6.09 19.95 -7.26
N ARG A 145 -7.41 20.07 -7.48
CA ARG A 145 -8.20 21.22 -7.00
C ARG A 145 -8.35 21.26 -5.48
N PHE A 146 -8.21 20.12 -4.80
CA PHE A 146 -8.24 20.02 -3.34
C PHE A 146 -6.87 20.22 -2.70
N THR A 147 -5.80 20.34 -3.48
CA THR A 147 -4.44 20.56 -2.96
C THR A 147 -4.21 22.02 -2.58
N PHE A 148 -4.98 22.52 -1.60
CA PHE A 148 -4.59 23.71 -0.85
C PHE A 148 -3.34 23.32 -0.03
N ARG A 149 -2.15 23.61 -0.55
CA ARG A 149 -0.88 23.32 0.12
C ARG A 149 -0.34 24.61 0.73
N PRO A 150 -0.69 24.97 1.99
CA PRO A 150 0.16 25.89 2.73
C PRO A 150 1.55 25.26 2.76
N ARG A 151 2.52 25.90 2.11
CA ARG A 151 3.90 25.43 2.05
C ARG A 151 4.54 25.68 3.42
N VAL A 152 4.42 24.70 4.30
CA VAL A 152 5.21 24.64 5.52
C VAL A 152 6.67 24.55 5.11
N ARG A 153 7.52 25.45 5.62
CA ARG A 153 8.95 25.44 5.32
C ARG A 153 9.59 24.23 6.00
N ASP A 154 10.30 23.45 5.22
CA ASP A 154 11.09 22.33 5.73
C ASP A 154 12.33 22.89 6.43
N THR A 155 12.32 22.89 7.76
CA THR A 155 13.41 23.41 8.60
C THR A 155 13.70 22.41 9.70
N ALA A 156 14.98 22.18 9.99
CA ALA A 156 15.40 21.24 11.02
C ALA A 156 14.77 21.53 12.39
N VAL A 157 14.50 22.80 12.71
CA VAL A 157 13.82 23.20 13.95
C VAL A 157 12.38 22.70 13.97
N LEU A 158 11.66 22.81 12.85
CA LEU A 158 10.29 22.36 12.76
C LEU A 158 10.18 20.83 12.75
N GLU A 159 11.09 20.15 12.05
CA GLU A 159 11.21 18.68 12.09
C GLU A 159 11.47 18.19 13.52
N LEU A 160 12.43 18.81 14.22
CA LEU A 160 12.72 18.48 15.62
C LEU A 160 11.52 18.78 16.51
N ALA A 161 10.84 19.91 16.32
CA ALA A 161 9.65 20.26 17.08
C ALA A 161 8.52 19.23 16.88
N PHE A 162 8.25 18.80 15.65
CA PHE A 162 7.26 17.75 15.39
C PHE A 162 7.69 16.40 15.95
N PHE A 163 8.97 16.05 15.85
CA PHE A 163 9.50 14.81 16.41
C PHE A 163 9.36 14.79 17.94
N LEU A 164 9.75 15.86 18.63
CA LEU A 164 9.63 15.98 20.08
C LEU A 164 8.16 16.03 20.51
N ALA A 165 7.31 16.78 19.80
CA ALA A 165 5.87 16.85 20.10
C ALA A 165 5.20 15.48 19.93
N GLY A 166 5.47 14.79 18.81
CA GLY A 166 4.95 13.45 18.54
C GLY A 166 5.44 12.42 19.57
N THR A 167 6.72 12.48 19.94
CA THR A 167 7.29 11.62 20.99
C THR A 167 6.66 11.92 22.35
N GLY A 168 6.47 13.20 22.69
CA GLY A 168 5.80 13.61 23.92
C GLY A 168 4.35 13.12 23.98
N MET A 169 3.59 13.26 22.89
CA MET A 169 2.22 12.73 22.79
C MET A 169 2.18 11.21 22.92
N LEU A 170 3.12 10.50 22.27
CA LEU A 170 3.24 9.05 22.36
C LEU A 170 3.53 8.60 23.79
N LEU A 171 4.49 9.24 24.45
CA LEU A 171 4.82 8.95 25.85
C LEU A 171 3.64 9.21 26.77
N LEU A 172 2.91 10.31 26.60
CA LEU A 172 1.70 10.61 27.40
C LEU A 172 0.59 9.58 27.20
N THR A 173 0.50 8.96 26.03
CA THR A 173 -0.53 7.97 25.73
C THR A 173 -0.15 6.57 26.25
N VAL A 174 1.15 6.30 26.39
CA VAL A 174 1.68 5.00 26.80
C VAL A 174 2.04 4.94 28.29
N ALA A 175 2.30 6.08 28.94
CA ALA A 175 2.56 6.20 30.39
C ALA A 175 1.30 5.91 31.21
#